data_AF-T1F7L2-F1
#
_entry.id   AF-T1F7L2-F1
#
_cell.length_a   1.000
_cell.length_b   1.000
_cell.length_c   1.000
_cell.angle_alpha   90.00
_cell.angle_beta   90.00
_cell.angle_gamma   90.00
#
_symmetry.space_group_name_H-M   'P 1'
#
loop_
_entity.id
_entity.type
_entity.pdbx_description
1 polymer ?
#
loop_
_entity_poly.entity_id
_entity_poly.type
_entity_poly.pdbx_seq_one_letter_code
_entity_poly.pdbx_strand_id
1 'polypeptide(L)'
;MPCYLTKLKACVFTDVLQRAADGTPCSSGKSCREGKCVSDSKVPKSQGTCMYGERKGDWFSELGDPDGPKSCQDVMDRFPWKCYEEPYKSDCCETCPMIKQKIGTENGKMGPFNFFSKIFHSVLIFINATLTYHLSQLLWTICSDPDKSFSSSKFASLNPNLNARTAISSRRKAAPGTLVAILSGGITAVKLAQTLVISKSAQTVTSKDCPSGDQPACASLKKYQCYDEEQRCCITCPKLKNSSKVGCEYGDKARWCADRVGAKLEHCPHFYQKCCESCQDYIRKNKLKI
;
A
#
# COMPACT_ATOMS: atom_id res chain seq x y z
N MET A 1 -29.41 -3.61 9.24
CA MET A 1 -29.13 -5.04 8.94
C MET A 1 -28.99 -5.16 7.43
N PRO A 2 -27.99 -5.86 6.86
CA PRO A 2 -27.89 -6.00 5.42
C PRO A 2 -29.00 -6.91 4.91
N CYS A 3 -29.77 -6.45 3.93
CA CYS A 3 -30.78 -7.25 3.24
C CYS A 3 -30.28 -7.60 1.84
N TYR A 4 -30.37 -8.86 1.44
CA TYR A 4 -30.04 -9.25 0.07
C TYR A 4 -31.19 -8.89 -0.87
N LEU A 5 -30.96 -7.93 -1.77
CA LEU A 5 -31.93 -7.56 -2.79
C LEU A 5 -31.64 -8.35 -4.07
N THR A 6 -32.53 -9.28 -4.41
CA THR A 6 -32.42 -10.13 -5.62
C THR A 6 -32.28 -9.34 -6.91
N LYS A 7 -32.95 -8.19 -7.01
CA LYS A 7 -32.85 -7.27 -8.17
C LYS A 7 -31.45 -6.69 -8.36
N LEU A 8 -30.75 -6.41 -7.26
CA LEU A 8 -29.41 -5.81 -7.28
C LEU A 8 -28.30 -6.85 -7.16
N LYS A 9 -28.64 -8.11 -6.86
CA LYS A 9 -27.69 -9.19 -6.55
C LYS A 9 -26.65 -8.79 -5.49
N ALA A 10 -27.06 -7.95 -4.55
CA ALA A 10 -26.19 -7.36 -3.55
C ALA A 10 -26.89 -7.25 -2.20
N CYS A 11 -26.09 -7.30 -1.13
CA CYS A 11 -26.52 -6.91 0.20
C CYS A 11 -26.52 -5.38 0.30
N VAL A 12 -27.67 -4.79 0.61
CA VAL A 12 -27.77 -3.35 0.85
C VAL A 12 -27.98 -3.07 2.33
N PHE A 13 -27.34 -2.02 2.83
CA PHE A 13 -27.68 -1.44 4.12
C PHE A 13 -28.82 -0.45 3.90
N THR A 14 -29.96 -0.68 4.55
CA THR A 14 -31.03 0.32 4.58
C THR A 14 -30.58 1.48 5.47
N ASP A 15 -30.74 2.72 5.02
CA ASP A 15 -30.32 3.93 5.76
C ASP A 15 -31.06 4.12 7.10
N VAL A 16 -32.16 3.39 7.29
CA VAL A 16 -32.90 3.37 8.55
C VAL A 16 -32.22 2.41 9.52
N LEU A 17 -32.14 2.81 10.79
CA LEU A 17 -31.77 2.05 12.01
C LEU A 17 -32.55 0.72 12.20
N GLN A 18 -32.67 -0.11 11.17
CA GLN A 18 -33.30 -1.40 11.22
C GLN A 18 -32.32 -2.37 11.88
N ARG A 19 -32.58 -2.61 13.17
CA ARG A 19 -32.02 -3.73 13.93
C ARG A 19 -32.92 -4.94 13.73
N ALA A 20 -32.32 -6.12 13.80
CA ALA A 20 -33.09 -7.36 13.93
C ALA A 20 -33.98 -7.26 15.18
N ALA A 21 -35.24 -7.70 15.08
CA ALA A 21 -36.12 -7.74 16.23
C ALA A 21 -35.58 -8.72 17.29
N ASP A 22 -35.89 -8.47 18.56
CA ASP A 22 -35.52 -9.40 19.63
C ASP A 22 -36.12 -10.79 19.39
N GLY A 23 -35.34 -11.83 19.66
CA GLY A 23 -35.66 -13.21 19.33
C GLY A 23 -35.26 -13.64 17.92
N THR A 24 -34.86 -12.72 17.02
CA THR A 24 -34.36 -13.10 15.69
C THR A 24 -33.10 -13.95 15.86
N PRO A 25 -33.03 -15.17 15.29
CA PRO A 25 -31.84 -15.99 15.40
C PRO A 25 -30.67 -15.29 14.68
N CYS A 26 -29.51 -15.26 15.32
CA CYS A 26 -28.31 -14.58 14.80
C CYS A 26 -27.10 -15.51 14.68
N SER A 27 -27.14 -16.66 15.34
CA SER A 27 -26.17 -17.75 15.19
C SER A 27 -26.75 -19.05 15.76
N SER A 28 -26.04 -20.17 15.63
CA SER A 28 -26.45 -21.45 16.20
C SER A 28 -26.56 -21.35 17.73
N GLY A 29 -27.78 -21.50 18.27
CA GLY A 29 -28.06 -21.32 19.69
C GLY A 29 -27.96 -19.86 20.19
N LYS A 30 -28.05 -18.86 19.30
CA LYS A 30 -28.05 -17.44 19.66
C LYS A 30 -29.20 -16.67 19.02
N SER A 31 -29.80 -15.73 19.77
CA SER A 31 -30.82 -14.79 19.30
C SER A 31 -30.39 -13.34 19.56
N CYS A 32 -30.98 -12.41 18.80
CA CYS A 32 -30.86 -10.99 19.06
C CYS A 32 -31.64 -10.61 20.33
N ARG A 33 -31.01 -9.83 21.22
CA ARG A 33 -31.66 -9.18 22.37
C ARG A 33 -31.05 -7.81 22.59
N GLU A 34 -31.87 -6.76 22.60
CA GLU A 34 -31.44 -5.36 22.70
C GLU A 34 -30.38 -4.98 21.63
N GLY A 35 -30.48 -5.59 20.45
CA GLY A 35 -29.53 -5.39 19.36
C GLY A 35 -28.17 -6.10 19.51
N LYS A 36 -28.01 -7.02 20.47
CA LYS A 36 -26.82 -7.87 20.61
C LYS A 36 -27.17 -9.33 20.32
N CYS A 37 -26.24 -10.07 19.71
CA CYS A 37 -26.39 -11.51 19.50
C CYS A 37 -25.96 -12.28 20.75
N VAL A 38 -26.91 -12.81 21.52
CA VAL A 38 -26.70 -13.48 22.82
C VAL A 38 -27.07 -14.95 22.76
N SER A 39 -26.44 -15.80 23.58
CA SER A 39 -26.80 -17.21 23.69
C SER A 39 -28.22 -17.38 24.23
N ASP A 40 -29.02 -18.19 23.56
CA ASP A 40 -30.42 -18.44 23.92
C ASP A 40 -30.74 -19.93 23.77
N SER A 41 -31.03 -20.59 24.89
CA SER A 41 -31.33 -22.02 24.93
C SER A 41 -32.62 -22.39 24.20
N LYS A 42 -33.49 -21.41 23.91
CA LYS A 42 -34.72 -21.62 23.14
C LYS A 42 -34.46 -21.68 21.63
N VAL A 43 -33.33 -21.16 21.16
CA VAL A 43 -32.94 -21.24 19.76
C VAL A 43 -32.31 -22.61 19.52
N PRO A 44 -32.85 -23.43 18.61
CA PRO A 44 -32.24 -24.70 18.29
C PRO A 44 -30.80 -24.48 17.81
N LYS A 45 -29.88 -25.29 18.33
CA LYS A 45 -28.52 -25.34 17.80
C LYS A 45 -28.63 -25.93 16.39
N SER A 46 -28.56 -25.08 15.37
CA SER A 46 -28.51 -25.55 13.99
C SER A 46 -27.31 -26.49 13.86
N GLN A 47 -27.55 -27.71 13.35
CA GLN A 47 -26.53 -28.74 13.14
C GLN A 47 -25.60 -28.43 11.96
N GLY A 48 -25.34 -27.15 11.69
CA GLY A 48 -24.38 -26.74 10.66
C GLY A 48 -24.92 -26.74 9.25
N THR A 49 -26.08 -26.15 9.02
CA THR A 49 -26.46 -25.69 7.68
C THR A 49 -26.80 -24.22 7.74
N CYS A 50 -26.33 -23.53 6.73
CA CYS A 50 -26.27 -22.09 6.69
C CYS A 50 -27.66 -21.49 6.80
N MET A 51 -27.97 -20.86 7.94
CA MET A 51 -29.35 -20.43 8.22
C MET A 51 -29.87 -19.43 7.17
N TYR A 52 -28.96 -18.70 6.53
CA TYR A 52 -29.26 -17.73 5.48
C TYR A 52 -28.73 -18.14 4.09
N GLY A 53 -28.22 -19.38 3.96
CA GLY A 53 -27.43 -19.79 2.80
C GLY A 53 -26.09 -19.08 2.73
N GLU A 54 -25.28 -19.45 1.75
CA GLU A 54 -24.02 -18.77 1.49
C GLU A 54 -24.21 -17.30 1.13
N ARG A 55 -23.25 -16.47 1.52
CA ARG A 55 -23.20 -15.08 1.11
C ARG A 55 -23.08 -14.99 -0.41
N LYS A 56 -24.07 -14.34 -1.02
CA LYS A 56 -24.12 -14.05 -2.45
C LYS A 56 -23.65 -12.63 -2.73
N GLY A 57 -23.02 -12.43 -3.89
CA GLY A 57 -22.58 -11.13 -4.38
C GLY A 57 -21.06 -10.93 -4.26
N ASP A 58 -20.60 -9.70 -4.48
CA ASP A 58 -19.18 -9.40 -4.58
C ASP A 58 -18.49 -9.45 -3.21
N TRP A 59 -17.53 -10.37 -3.06
CA TRP A 59 -16.73 -10.54 -1.86
C TRP A 59 -15.60 -9.52 -1.70
N PHE A 60 -15.21 -8.87 -2.81
CA PHE A 60 -14.05 -7.99 -2.91
C PHE A 60 -14.36 -6.68 -3.63
N SER A 61 -15.64 -6.30 -3.73
CA SER A 61 -16.05 -5.04 -4.35
C SER A 61 -15.40 -3.81 -3.67
N GLU A 62 -15.07 -3.90 -2.37
CA GLU A 62 -14.33 -2.84 -1.66
C GLU A 62 -12.92 -2.58 -2.24
N LEU A 63 -12.27 -3.62 -2.77
CA LEU A 63 -10.95 -3.50 -3.42
C LEU A 63 -11.05 -3.04 -4.89
N GLY A 64 -12.25 -2.96 -5.44
CA GLY A 64 -12.49 -2.53 -6.83
C GLY A 64 -12.04 -3.56 -7.88
N ASP A 65 -11.93 -4.83 -7.49
CA ASP A 65 -11.59 -5.94 -8.39
C ASP A 65 -12.89 -6.56 -8.99
N PRO A 66 -13.16 -6.42 -10.30
CA PRO A 66 -14.35 -6.87 -11.01
C PRO A 66 -14.24 -8.35 -11.37
N ASP A 67 -13.01 -8.88 -11.31
CA ASP A 67 -12.65 -10.27 -11.47
C ASP A 67 -12.54 -10.93 -10.09
N GLY A 68 -12.86 -10.19 -9.02
CA GLY A 68 -13.03 -10.71 -7.69
C GLY A 68 -14.04 -11.87 -7.66
N PRO A 69 -13.89 -12.82 -6.74
CA PRO A 69 -14.78 -13.96 -6.63
C PRO A 69 -16.22 -13.48 -6.35
N LYS A 70 -17.16 -14.03 -7.12
CA LYS A 70 -18.60 -13.67 -7.10
C LYS A 70 -19.44 -14.65 -6.29
N SER A 71 -18.82 -15.76 -5.92
CA SER A 71 -19.42 -16.86 -5.17
C SER A 71 -18.42 -17.43 -4.18
N CYS A 72 -18.94 -18.12 -3.16
CA CYS A 72 -18.12 -18.93 -2.27
C CYS A 72 -17.29 -19.97 -3.01
N GLN A 73 -17.86 -20.58 -4.07
CA GLN A 73 -17.12 -21.51 -4.92
C GLN A 73 -15.89 -20.83 -5.53
N ASP A 74 -16.03 -19.62 -6.09
CA ASP A 74 -14.89 -18.88 -6.66
C ASP A 74 -13.84 -18.52 -5.59
N VAL A 75 -14.28 -18.13 -4.38
CA VAL A 75 -13.37 -17.86 -3.26
C VAL A 75 -12.57 -19.11 -2.93
N MET A 76 -13.24 -20.27 -2.83
CA MET A 76 -12.61 -21.51 -2.39
C MET A 76 -11.80 -22.21 -3.47
N ASP A 77 -12.13 -22.03 -4.73
CA ASP A 77 -11.31 -22.49 -5.85
C ASP A 77 -9.97 -21.74 -5.91
N ARG A 78 -9.97 -20.44 -5.55
CA ARG A 78 -8.75 -19.62 -5.52
C ARG A 78 -8.00 -19.70 -4.19
N PHE A 79 -8.72 -19.75 -3.07
CA PHE A 79 -8.17 -19.60 -1.73
C PHE A 79 -8.81 -20.59 -0.73
N PRO A 80 -8.62 -21.91 -0.89
CA PRO A 80 -9.31 -22.91 -0.08
C PRO A 80 -8.99 -22.83 1.43
N TRP A 81 -7.84 -22.25 1.81
CA TRP A 81 -7.47 -22.02 3.21
C TRP A 81 -8.33 -20.95 3.90
N LYS A 82 -9.04 -20.10 3.15
CA LYS A 82 -9.93 -19.10 3.74
C LYS A 82 -11.07 -19.73 4.54
N CYS A 83 -11.46 -20.97 4.26
CA CYS A 83 -12.45 -21.73 5.06
C CYS A 83 -12.09 -21.96 6.53
N TYR A 84 -10.85 -21.67 6.94
CA TYR A 84 -10.42 -21.74 8.33
C TYR A 84 -10.45 -20.38 9.03
N GLU A 85 -10.66 -19.28 8.31
CA GLU A 85 -10.83 -17.94 8.86
C GLU A 85 -12.31 -17.66 9.15
N GLU A 86 -12.61 -17.08 10.33
CA GLU A 86 -13.99 -16.92 10.82
C GLU A 86 -14.94 -16.05 9.96
N PRO A 87 -14.52 -15.02 9.17
CA PRO A 87 -15.49 -14.37 8.28
C PRO A 87 -15.89 -15.24 7.08
N TYR A 88 -14.94 -15.98 6.50
CA TYR A 88 -15.21 -16.81 5.32
C TYR A 88 -15.91 -18.11 5.67
N LYS A 89 -15.61 -18.68 6.84
CA LYS A 89 -16.27 -19.89 7.35
C LYS A 89 -17.75 -19.64 7.62
N SER A 90 -18.13 -18.47 8.15
CA SER A 90 -19.53 -18.11 8.34
C SER A 90 -20.23 -17.82 7.03
N ASP A 91 -19.57 -17.08 6.14
CA ASP A 91 -20.18 -16.61 4.89
C ASP A 91 -20.23 -17.71 3.81
N CYS A 92 -19.31 -18.69 3.82
CA CYS A 92 -19.25 -19.87 2.92
C CYS A 92 -19.48 -21.20 3.64
N CYS A 93 -20.41 -21.16 4.57
CA CYS A 93 -20.94 -22.27 5.35
C CYS A 93 -21.32 -23.56 4.60
N GLU A 94 -21.67 -23.54 3.30
CA GLU A 94 -22.03 -24.76 2.54
C GLU A 94 -20.85 -25.31 1.73
N THR A 95 -20.12 -24.42 1.05
CA THR A 95 -18.92 -24.74 0.25
C THR A 95 -17.78 -25.19 1.16
N CYS A 96 -17.58 -24.57 2.32
CA CYS A 96 -16.45 -24.90 3.18
C CYS A 96 -16.45 -26.33 3.72
N PRO A 97 -17.58 -26.91 4.18
CA PRO A 97 -17.66 -28.34 4.47
C PRO A 97 -17.26 -29.23 3.29
N MET A 98 -17.71 -28.91 2.06
CA MET A 98 -17.38 -29.69 0.86
C MET A 98 -15.87 -29.65 0.57
N ILE A 99 -15.26 -28.48 0.68
CA ILE A 99 -13.81 -28.30 0.50
C ILE A 99 -13.02 -29.01 1.60
N LYS A 100 -13.48 -28.94 2.86
CA LYS A 100 -12.86 -29.67 3.97
C LYS A 100 -12.93 -31.18 3.79
N GLN A 101 -14.06 -31.70 3.29
CA GLN A 101 -14.19 -33.12 2.97
C GLN A 101 -13.25 -33.50 1.83
N LYS A 102 -13.20 -32.72 0.76
CA LYS A 102 -12.31 -32.94 -0.40
C LYS A 102 -10.83 -32.93 -0.01
N ILE A 103 -10.41 -31.94 0.77
CA ILE A 103 -9.04 -31.85 1.29
C ILE A 103 -8.78 -32.99 2.27
N GLY A 104 -9.74 -33.34 3.14
CA GLY A 104 -9.61 -34.44 4.09
C GLY A 104 -9.44 -35.81 3.42
N THR A 105 -10.16 -36.07 2.33
CA THR A 105 -10.05 -37.33 1.56
C THR A 105 -8.76 -37.38 0.74
N GLU A 106 -8.33 -36.27 0.16
CA GLU A 106 -7.04 -36.18 -0.55
C GLU A 106 -5.85 -36.25 0.43
N ASN A 107 -6.01 -35.74 1.65
CA ASN A 107 -5.00 -35.78 2.70
C ASN A 107 -4.83 -37.15 3.38
N GLY A 108 -5.66 -38.14 3.03
CA GLY A 108 -5.32 -39.56 3.22
C GLY A 108 -4.05 -39.97 2.44
N LYS A 109 -3.58 -39.12 1.51
CA LYS A 109 -2.29 -39.27 0.80
C LYS A 109 -1.31 -38.09 0.98
N MET A 110 -1.73 -36.94 1.49
CA MET A 110 -0.85 -35.81 1.81
C MET A 110 -1.32 -35.07 3.08
N GLY A 111 -0.74 -35.37 4.24
CA GLY A 111 -1.14 -34.76 5.51
C GLY A 111 -1.09 -33.22 5.54
N PRO A 112 -1.99 -32.56 6.30
CA PRO A 112 -2.05 -31.11 6.41
C PRO A 112 -0.78 -30.62 7.12
N PHE A 113 -0.25 -29.47 6.69
CA PHE A 113 0.99 -28.81 7.11
C PHE A 113 2.30 -29.14 6.39
N ASN A 114 2.39 -30.19 5.57
CA ASN A 114 3.66 -30.51 4.92
C ASN A 114 4.00 -29.67 3.67
N PHE A 115 3.07 -28.90 3.10
CA PHE A 115 3.40 -28.10 1.92
C PHE A 115 4.20 -26.85 2.28
N PHE A 116 3.79 -26.09 3.30
CA PHE A 116 4.58 -24.97 3.81
C PHE A 116 5.84 -25.45 4.55
N SER A 117 5.78 -26.55 5.31
CA SER A 117 6.98 -27.10 5.96
C SER A 117 8.03 -27.57 4.94
N LYS A 118 7.66 -28.21 3.82
CA LYS A 118 8.63 -28.63 2.80
C LYS A 118 9.21 -27.47 1.99
N ILE A 119 8.41 -26.43 1.68
CA ILE A 119 8.92 -25.24 1.01
C ILE A 119 9.83 -24.44 1.96
N PHE A 120 9.41 -24.25 3.22
CA PHE A 120 10.27 -23.59 4.21
C PHE A 120 11.51 -24.40 4.53
N HIS A 121 11.45 -25.73 4.70
CA HIS A 121 12.65 -26.55 4.89
C HIS A 121 13.58 -26.51 3.68
N SER A 122 13.06 -26.57 2.47
CA SER A 122 13.89 -26.52 1.26
C SER A 122 14.57 -25.15 1.15
N VAL A 123 13.82 -24.06 1.36
CA VAL A 123 14.38 -22.70 1.34
C VAL A 123 15.39 -22.49 2.49
N LEU A 124 15.13 -23.01 3.69
CA LEU A 124 16.06 -22.93 4.83
C LEU A 124 17.34 -23.74 4.58
N ILE A 125 17.24 -24.90 3.91
CA ILE A 125 18.40 -25.71 3.50
C ILE A 125 19.23 -24.96 2.44
N PHE A 126 18.59 -24.34 1.44
CA PHE A 126 19.30 -23.55 0.44
C PHE A 126 19.98 -22.31 1.02
N ILE A 127 19.33 -21.60 1.97
CA ILE A 127 19.93 -20.45 2.64
C ILE A 127 21.13 -20.88 3.48
N ASN A 128 21.02 -21.96 4.26
CA ASN A 128 22.14 -22.45 5.06
C ASN A 128 23.32 -22.92 4.20
N ALA A 129 23.07 -23.65 3.11
CA ALA A 129 24.13 -24.11 2.22
C ALA A 129 24.91 -22.95 1.57
N THR A 130 24.20 -21.91 1.14
CA THR A 130 24.81 -20.73 0.51
C THR A 130 25.60 -19.91 1.52
N LEU A 131 25.08 -19.78 2.76
CA LEU A 131 25.78 -19.08 3.84
C LEU A 131 27.06 -19.82 4.26
N THR A 132 27.01 -21.15 4.38
CA THR A 132 28.20 -21.97 4.69
C THR A 132 29.24 -21.91 3.57
N TYR A 133 28.81 -21.87 2.30
CA TYR A 133 29.73 -21.74 1.17
C TYR A 133 30.47 -20.40 1.20
N HIS A 134 29.78 -19.29 1.42
CA HIS A 134 30.43 -17.98 1.52
C HIS A 134 31.31 -17.83 2.77
N LEU A 135 30.91 -18.39 3.91
CA LEU A 135 31.75 -18.43 5.11
C LEU A 135 33.04 -19.25 4.89
N SER A 136 32.95 -20.37 4.15
CA SER A 136 34.13 -21.19 3.83
C SER A 136 35.11 -20.46 2.91
N GLN A 137 34.63 -19.71 1.90
CA GLN A 137 35.46 -18.90 1.01
C GLN A 137 36.13 -17.73 1.76
N LEU A 138 35.42 -17.11 2.70
CA LEU A 138 35.98 -16.04 3.53
C LEU A 138 37.09 -16.57 4.46
N LEU A 139 36.85 -17.71 5.11
CA LEU A 139 37.84 -18.35 5.99
C LEU A 139 39.08 -18.83 5.22
N TRP A 140 38.91 -19.34 3.99
CA TRP A 140 40.03 -19.75 3.15
C TRP A 140 40.93 -18.57 2.74
N THR A 141 40.31 -17.41 2.50
CA THR A 141 41.04 -16.17 2.16
C THR A 141 41.83 -15.63 3.36
N ILE A 142 41.34 -15.83 4.59
CA ILE A 142 42.01 -15.39 5.81
C ILE A 142 43.16 -16.34 6.19
N CYS A 143 43.07 -17.63 5.87
CA CYS A 143 44.05 -18.64 6.28
C CYS A 143 45.15 -18.96 5.25
N SER A 144 45.09 -18.42 4.03
CA SER A 144 46.04 -18.77 2.96
C SER A 144 47.27 -17.85 2.85
N ASP A 145 47.50 -16.92 3.78
CA ASP A 145 48.66 -16.01 3.74
C ASP A 145 49.22 -15.77 5.17
N PRO A 146 50.03 -16.70 5.73
CA PRO A 146 50.62 -16.52 7.07
C PRO A 146 51.72 -15.45 7.15
N ASP A 147 52.18 -14.87 6.01
CA ASP A 147 53.34 -13.97 5.97
C ASP A 147 53.02 -12.50 5.66
N LYS A 148 51.74 -12.09 5.59
CA LYS A 148 51.39 -10.67 5.41
C LYS A 148 51.05 -10.00 6.74
N SER A 149 52.08 -9.43 7.35
CA SER A 149 51.96 -8.43 8.41
C SER A 149 50.99 -7.31 8.00
N PHE A 150 49.88 -7.21 8.71
CA PHE A 150 48.84 -6.20 8.51
C PHE A 150 49.36 -4.81 8.94
N SER A 151 49.88 -4.04 7.98
CA SER A 151 50.16 -2.60 8.18
C SER A 151 48.86 -1.81 8.03
N SER A 152 48.42 -1.21 9.13
CA SER A 152 47.25 -0.32 9.21
C SER A 152 47.51 1.01 8.49
N SER A 153 47.58 0.99 7.17
CA SER A 153 47.77 2.21 6.36
C SER A 153 47.44 1.98 4.88
N LYS A 154 46.20 1.57 4.54
CA LYS A 154 45.70 1.61 3.15
C LYS A 154 44.18 1.44 3.08
N PHE A 155 43.45 2.44 3.57
CA PHE A 155 42.09 2.76 3.13
C PHE A 155 42.04 4.23 2.75
N ALA A 156 42.75 4.57 1.67
CA ALA A 156 42.67 5.87 1.02
C ALA A 156 42.98 5.68 -0.46
N SER A 157 41.99 5.21 -1.22
CA SER A 157 41.88 5.43 -2.67
C SER A 157 40.59 4.78 -3.15
N LEU A 158 39.54 5.59 -3.29
CA LEU A 158 38.41 5.39 -4.22
C LEU A 158 37.46 6.60 -4.09
N ASN A 159 37.89 7.78 -4.56
CA ASN A 159 37.03 8.75 -5.27
C ASN A 159 37.84 9.94 -5.80
N PRO A 160 38.12 10.06 -7.11
CA PRO A 160 38.63 11.28 -7.70
C PRO A 160 37.48 12.05 -8.36
N ASN A 161 36.78 12.90 -7.60
CA ASN A 161 36.03 14.03 -8.17
C ASN A 161 35.58 15.00 -7.07
N LEU A 162 36.49 15.92 -6.72
CA LEU A 162 36.13 17.15 -6.00
C LEU A 162 36.92 18.28 -6.65
N ASN A 163 36.26 18.96 -7.57
CA ASN A 163 36.74 20.22 -8.13
C ASN A 163 36.87 21.26 -7.01
N ALA A 164 38.08 21.77 -6.90
CA ALA A 164 38.44 22.94 -6.12
C ALA A 164 38.04 24.23 -6.84
N ARG A 165 38.07 25.32 -6.06
CA ARG A 165 37.91 26.76 -6.39
C ARG A 165 36.46 27.23 -6.33
N THR A 166 36.10 28.20 -5.49
CA THR A 166 36.75 29.51 -5.41
C THR A 166 36.54 30.16 -4.04
N ALA A 167 37.64 30.52 -3.37
CA ALA A 167 37.62 31.48 -2.27
C ALA A 167 37.92 32.87 -2.85
N ILE A 168 37.01 33.82 -2.70
CA ILE A 168 37.30 35.24 -2.86
C ILE A 168 36.93 35.92 -1.55
N SER A 169 37.95 36.13 -0.74
CA SER A 169 38.02 37.17 0.27
C SER A 169 38.38 38.48 -0.44
N SER A 170 37.55 39.51 -0.35
CA SER A 170 38.05 40.88 -0.45
C SER A 170 37.22 41.88 0.35
N ARG A 171 37.95 42.56 1.21
CA ARG A 171 37.58 43.68 2.09
C ARG A 171 37.16 44.91 1.28
N ARG A 172 36.13 45.65 1.73
CA ARG A 172 36.08 47.14 1.74
C ARG A 172 35.19 47.57 2.92
N LYS A 173 35.78 48.05 4.03
CA LYS A 173 35.99 49.46 4.40
C LYS A 173 34.72 50.31 4.32
N ALA A 174 34.22 50.64 5.51
CA ALA A 174 33.27 51.72 5.77
C ALA A 174 33.94 53.09 5.62
N ALA A 175 33.17 54.09 5.19
CA ALA A 175 33.34 55.49 5.52
C ALA A 175 31.95 56.16 5.59
N PRO A 176 31.76 57.17 6.45
CA PRO A 176 30.46 57.80 6.70
C PRO A 176 30.28 59.09 5.87
N GLY A 177 29.04 59.52 5.74
CA GLY A 177 28.72 60.93 5.49
C GLY A 177 27.73 61.18 4.35
N THR A 178 26.58 61.72 4.73
CA THR A 178 26.01 62.99 4.22
C THR A 178 24.53 62.88 3.86
N LEU A 179 23.72 63.48 4.73
CA LEU A 179 22.36 63.92 4.53
C LEU A 179 22.28 64.96 3.41
N VAL A 180 21.41 64.77 2.42
CA VAL A 180 20.72 65.84 1.72
C VAL A 180 19.28 65.40 1.46
N ALA A 181 18.34 66.05 2.14
CA ALA A 181 16.94 66.12 1.74
C ALA A 181 16.82 67.12 0.59
N ILE A 182 15.84 66.93 -0.32
CA ILE A 182 14.91 67.98 -0.81
C ILE A 182 14.02 67.42 -1.96
N LEU A 183 12.72 67.42 -1.66
CA LEU A 183 11.53 67.83 -2.42
C LEU A 183 11.26 67.36 -3.88
N SER A 184 10.04 66.82 -4.00
CA SER A 184 8.98 67.17 -4.96
C SER A 184 9.15 66.89 -6.46
N GLY A 185 8.22 66.07 -6.99
CA GLY A 185 7.64 66.25 -8.32
C GLY A 185 7.95 65.14 -9.31
N GLY A 186 6.90 64.45 -9.78
CA GLY A 186 6.96 63.62 -10.98
C GLY A 186 6.37 62.23 -10.82
N ILE A 187 5.03 62.14 -10.92
CA ILE A 187 4.36 60.87 -11.18
C ILE A 187 4.65 60.51 -12.64
N THR A 188 5.59 59.60 -12.87
CA THR A 188 5.68 58.88 -14.14
C THR A 188 5.74 57.40 -13.84
N ALA A 189 4.74 56.68 -14.36
CA ALA A 189 4.49 55.28 -14.10
C ALA A 189 5.68 54.40 -14.55
N VAL A 190 6.56 54.08 -13.61
CA VAL A 190 7.50 52.97 -13.80
C VAL A 190 6.73 51.69 -13.48
N LYS A 191 6.30 51.02 -14.55
CA LYS A 191 5.72 49.68 -14.54
C LYS A 191 6.80 48.72 -14.02
N LEU A 192 6.91 48.59 -12.71
CA LEU A 192 7.75 47.58 -12.05
C LEU A 192 7.21 46.20 -12.43
N ALA A 193 7.85 45.59 -13.43
CA ALA A 193 7.76 44.17 -13.66
C ALA A 193 8.44 43.46 -12.47
N GLN A 194 7.67 43.22 -11.40
CA GLN A 194 8.05 42.29 -10.35
C GLN A 194 8.06 40.88 -10.95
N THR A 195 9.20 40.51 -11.50
CA THR A 195 9.53 39.14 -11.88
C THR A 195 9.70 38.38 -10.57
N LEU A 196 8.61 37.75 -10.13
CA LEU A 196 8.56 36.92 -8.94
C LEU A 196 9.33 35.63 -9.25
N VAL A 197 10.63 35.64 -8.91
CA VAL A 197 11.47 34.45 -8.96
C VAL A 197 11.01 33.52 -7.83
N ILE A 198 10.00 32.68 -8.13
CA ILE A 198 9.67 31.53 -7.29
C ILE A 198 10.79 30.52 -7.52
N SER A 199 11.88 30.69 -6.78
CA SER A 199 12.92 29.67 -6.63
C SER A 199 12.28 28.47 -5.94
N LYS A 200 11.81 27.52 -6.75
CA LYS A 200 11.28 26.23 -6.33
C LYS A 200 12.40 25.49 -5.59
N SER A 201 12.48 25.64 -4.28
CA SER A 201 13.47 24.94 -3.46
C SER A 201 13.17 23.45 -3.54
N ALA A 202 13.94 22.73 -4.35
CA ALA A 202 14.04 21.29 -4.25
C ALA A 202 14.63 21.00 -2.87
N GLN A 203 13.76 20.75 -1.89
CA GLN A 203 14.19 20.29 -0.58
C GLN A 203 14.83 18.92 -0.80
N THR A 204 16.16 18.89 -0.77
CA THR A 204 16.91 17.65 -0.63
C THR A 204 16.51 17.07 0.72
N VAL A 205 15.67 16.03 0.70
CA VAL A 205 15.31 15.24 1.87
C VAL A 205 16.61 14.78 2.51
N THR A 206 17.01 15.45 3.59
CA THR A 206 18.22 15.10 4.32
C THR A 206 17.96 13.77 5.03
N SER A 207 18.95 12.88 5.11
CA SER A 207 18.78 11.51 5.62
C SER A 207 18.26 11.40 7.07
N LYS A 208 18.05 12.52 7.77
CA LYS A 208 17.42 12.56 9.09
C LYS A 208 15.97 12.07 9.09
N ASP A 209 15.23 12.25 8.01
CA ASP A 209 13.83 11.83 7.92
C ASP A 209 13.69 10.35 7.52
N CYS A 210 14.81 9.67 7.26
CA CYS A 210 14.81 8.25 6.97
C CYS A 210 16.01 7.51 7.59
N PRO A 211 15.91 7.14 8.87
CA PRO A 211 17.02 6.55 9.61
C PRO A 211 17.46 5.19 9.04
N SER A 212 16.54 4.43 8.46
CA SER A 212 16.82 3.10 7.90
C SER A 212 17.17 3.10 6.42
N GLY A 213 17.10 4.26 5.75
CA GLY A 213 17.20 4.36 4.30
C GLY A 213 16.08 3.61 3.55
N ASP A 214 16.21 3.54 2.23
CA ASP A 214 15.30 2.76 1.39
C ASP A 214 15.59 1.26 1.50
N GLN A 215 14.55 0.44 1.57
CA GLN A 215 14.69 -1.01 1.44
C GLN A 215 15.08 -1.43 0.01
N PRO A 216 15.72 -2.60 -0.18
CA PRO A 216 16.11 -3.09 -1.51
C PRO A 216 14.94 -3.17 -2.51
N ALA A 217 13.71 -3.46 -2.03
CA ALA A 217 12.50 -3.51 -2.85
C ALA A 217 12.11 -2.14 -3.43
N CYS A 218 12.62 -1.03 -2.88
CA CYS A 218 12.31 0.32 -3.35
C CYS A 218 12.90 0.64 -4.74
N ALA A 219 13.91 -0.11 -5.18
CA ALA A 219 14.55 0.10 -6.49
C ALA A 219 13.61 -0.16 -7.68
N SER A 220 12.64 -1.08 -7.52
CA SER A 220 11.64 -1.43 -8.53
C SER A 220 10.24 -0.86 -8.22
N LEU A 221 10.16 0.09 -7.29
CA LEU A 221 8.89 0.63 -6.82
C LEU A 221 8.20 1.46 -7.91
N LYS A 222 6.92 1.19 -8.14
CA LYS A 222 6.07 1.99 -9.04
C LYS A 222 5.44 3.16 -8.27
N LYS A 223 5.16 4.26 -8.97
CA LYS A 223 4.62 5.49 -8.35
C LYS A 223 3.42 5.24 -7.42
N TYR A 224 2.42 4.47 -7.86
CA TYR A 224 1.22 4.21 -7.06
C TYR A 224 1.51 3.51 -5.71
N GLN A 225 2.61 2.75 -5.60
CA GLN A 225 2.97 2.06 -4.36
C GLN A 225 3.48 3.04 -3.29
N CYS A 226 3.92 4.24 -3.68
CA CYS A 226 4.33 5.27 -2.73
C CYS A 226 3.20 5.80 -1.85
N TYR A 227 1.93 5.52 -2.17
CA TYR A 227 0.83 5.84 -1.27
C TYR A 227 0.84 5.01 0.01
N ASP A 228 1.29 3.75 -0.07
CA ASP A 228 1.33 2.83 1.07
C ASP A 228 2.75 2.66 1.64
N GLU A 229 3.77 2.86 0.80
CA GLU A 229 5.18 2.54 1.12
C GLU A 229 6.05 3.80 1.34
N GLU A 230 5.48 5.01 1.47
CA GLU A 230 6.26 6.27 1.65
C GLU A 230 7.24 6.19 2.83
N GLN A 231 6.85 5.51 3.92
CA GLN A 231 7.69 5.32 5.10
C GLN A 231 8.84 4.32 4.85
N ARG A 232 8.61 3.30 4.03
CA ARG A 232 9.59 2.25 3.74
C ARG A 232 10.56 2.66 2.62
N CYS A 233 10.07 3.48 1.69
CA CYS A 233 10.80 3.99 0.52
C CYS A 233 10.92 5.52 0.58
N CYS A 234 11.30 6.00 1.74
CA CYS A 234 11.44 7.40 2.15
C CYS A 234 12.39 8.27 1.30
N ILE A 235 13.36 7.69 0.59
CA ILE A 235 14.29 8.42 -0.29
C ILE A 235 13.79 8.36 -1.73
N THR A 236 13.24 7.23 -2.16
CA THR A 236 12.74 7.04 -3.54
C THR A 236 11.41 7.75 -3.76
N CYS A 237 10.44 7.62 -2.86
CA CYS A 237 9.10 8.18 -3.05
C CYS A 237 9.11 9.71 -3.21
N PRO A 238 9.81 10.51 -2.38
CA PRO A 238 9.86 11.96 -2.59
C PRO A 238 10.38 12.39 -3.97
N LYS A 239 11.22 11.59 -4.63
CA LYS A 239 11.69 11.86 -6.00
C LYS A 239 10.60 11.65 -7.06
N LEU A 240 9.63 10.78 -6.77
CA LEU A 240 8.47 10.50 -7.63
C LEU A 240 7.28 11.42 -7.33
N LYS A 241 7.32 12.14 -6.19
CA LYS A 241 6.25 12.99 -5.69
C LYS A 241 6.12 14.27 -6.52
N ASN A 242 4.91 14.57 -6.97
CA ASN A 242 4.55 15.83 -7.58
C ASN A 242 3.72 16.67 -6.59
N SER A 243 4.40 17.54 -5.84
CA SER A 243 3.77 18.40 -4.84
C SER A 243 2.74 19.39 -5.40
N SER A 244 2.66 19.58 -6.73
CA SER A 244 1.64 20.42 -7.35
C SER A 244 0.28 19.71 -7.51
N LYS A 245 0.21 18.38 -7.27
CA LYS A 245 -1.01 17.57 -7.35
C LYS A 245 -1.39 17.04 -5.97
N VAL A 246 -1.88 17.90 -5.07
CA VAL A 246 -2.31 17.50 -3.72
C VAL A 246 -3.40 16.41 -3.82
N GLY A 247 -3.23 15.32 -3.07
CA GLY A 247 -4.09 14.13 -3.11
C GLY A 247 -3.80 13.16 -4.26
N CYS A 248 -2.95 13.54 -5.21
CA CYS A 248 -2.58 12.79 -6.42
C CYS A 248 -1.08 12.93 -6.74
N GLU A 249 -0.27 13.03 -5.69
CA GLU A 249 1.13 13.38 -5.77
C GLU A 249 1.94 12.35 -6.56
N TYR A 250 1.50 11.09 -6.56
CA TYR A 250 2.15 10.00 -7.29
C TYR A 250 1.38 9.59 -8.56
N GLY A 251 0.32 10.30 -8.92
CA GLY A 251 -0.56 9.97 -10.02
C GLY A 251 -1.70 9.05 -9.60
N ASP A 252 -2.03 8.04 -10.40
CA ASP A 252 -3.06 7.05 -10.06
C ASP A 252 -2.68 6.27 -8.78
N LYS A 253 -3.62 6.14 -7.85
CA LYS A 253 -3.45 5.40 -6.58
C LYS A 253 -3.56 3.89 -6.75
N ALA A 254 -4.23 3.42 -7.80
CA ALA A 254 -4.45 2.01 -8.06
C ALA A 254 -3.84 1.56 -9.39
N ARG A 255 -3.18 0.40 -9.41
CA ARG A 255 -2.52 -0.12 -10.62
C ARG A 255 -3.49 -0.34 -11.79
N TRP A 256 -4.75 -0.65 -11.50
CA TRP A 256 -5.76 -1.03 -12.48
C TRP A 256 -6.41 0.17 -13.18
N CYS A 257 -6.03 1.40 -12.84
CA CYS A 257 -6.62 2.60 -13.43
C CYS A 257 -6.41 2.66 -14.95
N ALA A 258 -5.20 2.30 -15.42
CA ALA A 258 -4.90 2.25 -16.85
C ALA A 258 -5.82 1.27 -17.61
N ASP A 259 -6.07 0.09 -17.04
CA ASP A 259 -6.85 -0.97 -17.70
C ASP A 259 -8.35 -0.65 -17.74
N ARG A 260 -8.90 -0.06 -16.67
CA ARG A 260 -10.36 0.16 -16.54
C ARG A 260 -10.85 1.48 -17.10
N VAL A 261 -10.08 2.53 -16.83
CA VAL A 261 -10.47 3.90 -17.15
C VAL A 261 -9.91 4.27 -18.51
N GLY A 262 -8.70 3.83 -18.85
CA GLY A 262 -8.03 4.14 -20.12
C GLY A 262 -8.84 3.75 -21.36
N ALA A 263 -9.75 2.79 -21.25
CA ALA A 263 -10.65 2.40 -22.33
C ALA A 263 -11.96 3.21 -22.38
N LYS A 264 -12.47 3.72 -21.24
CA LYS A 264 -13.79 4.38 -21.15
C LYS A 264 -13.82 5.39 -19.99
N LEU A 265 -13.98 6.68 -20.34
CA LEU A 265 -14.20 7.79 -19.40
C LEU A 265 -15.48 7.63 -18.55
N GLU A 266 -16.43 6.81 -18.99
CA GLU A 266 -17.71 6.54 -18.29
C GLU A 266 -17.51 5.94 -16.89
N HIS A 267 -16.37 5.30 -16.62
CA HIS A 267 -16.09 4.70 -15.30
C HIS A 267 -15.55 5.70 -14.27
N CYS A 268 -15.14 6.90 -14.70
CA CYS A 268 -14.56 7.90 -13.79
C CYS A 268 -15.44 8.37 -12.63
N PRO A 269 -16.79 8.49 -12.75
CA PRO A 269 -17.64 8.87 -11.63
C PRO A 269 -17.46 7.98 -10.39
N HIS A 270 -17.13 6.70 -10.58
CA HIS A 270 -16.94 5.74 -9.49
C HIS A 270 -15.50 5.62 -9.00
N PHE A 271 -14.51 6.04 -9.80
CA PHE A 271 -13.10 5.76 -9.54
C PHE A 271 -12.19 6.98 -9.49
N TYR A 272 -12.69 8.21 -9.67
CA TYR A 272 -11.84 9.41 -9.74
C TYR A 272 -10.96 9.64 -8.49
N GLN A 273 -11.38 9.15 -7.32
CA GLN A 273 -10.59 9.22 -6.09
C GLN A 273 -9.35 8.31 -6.08
N LYS A 274 -9.40 7.20 -6.84
CA LYS A 274 -8.30 6.24 -6.99
C LYS A 274 -7.51 6.46 -8.30
N CYS A 275 -8.16 6.99 -9.33
CA CYS A 275 -7.60 7.13 -10.68
C CYS A 275 -7.38 8.61 -11.06
N CYS A 276 -6.50 9.28 -10.33
CA CYS A 276 -6.16 10.68 -10.48
C CYS A 276 -5.76 11.12 -11.91
N GLU A 277 -4.78 10.45 -12.52
CA GLU A 277 -4.25 10.80 -13.84
C GLU A 277 -5.17 10.25 -14.92
N SER A 278 -5.64 9.01 -14.77
CA SER A 278 -6.54 8.40 -15.75
C SER A 278 -7.89 9.13 -15.85
N CYS A 279 -8.40 9.74 -14.77
CA CYS A 279 -9.64 10.52 -14.75
C CYS A 279 -9.42 12.05 -14.76
N GLN A 280 -8.23 12.53 -15.14
CA GLN A 280 -7.90 13.95 -15.01
C GLN A 280 -8.88 14.87 -15.77
N ASP A 281 -9.31 14.48 -16.97
CA ASP A 281 -10.27 15.27 -17.75
C ASP A 281 -11.67 15.29 -17.12
N TYR A 282 -12.11 14.15 -16.56
CA TYR A 282 -13.38 14.07 -15.83
C TYR A 282 -13.36 14.98 -14.59
N ILE A 283 -12.27 14.95 -13.82
CA ILE A 283 -12.09 15.77 -12.62
C ILE A 283 -12.08 17.27 -12.98
N ARG A 284 -11.34 17.64 -14.04
CA ARG A 284 -11.28 19.04 -14.52
C ARG A 284 -12.65 19.53 -15.00
N LYS A 285 -13.35 18.72 -15.79
CA LYS A 285 -14.66 19.07 -16.36
C LYS A 285 -15.73 19.27 -15.29
N ASN A 286 -15.71 18.44 -14.24
CA ASN A 286 -16.70 18.48 -13.16
C ASN A 286 -16.26 19.31 -11.93
N LYS A 287 -15.06 19.93 -11.98
CA LYS A 287 -14.48 20.70 -10.87
C LYS A 287 -14.46 19.94 -9.54
N LEU A 288 -14.18 18.64 -9.60
CA LEU A 288 -14.13 17.79 -8.42
C LEU A 288 -12.86 18.09 -7.60
N LYS A 289 -13.00 18.04 -6.27
CA LYS A 289 -11.86 18.09 -5.34
C LYS A 289 -11.42 16.66 -5.06
N ILE A 290 -10.10 16.43 -5.04
CA ILE A 290 -9.47 15.16 -4.69
C ILE A 290 -8.87 15.27 -3.30
#